data_AF-A0A3P5XZU4-F1
#
_entry.id   AF-A0A3P5XZU4-F1
#
_cell.length_a   1.000
_cell.length_b   1.000
_cell.length_c   1.000
_cell.angle_alpha   90.00
_cell.angle_beta   90.00
_cell.angle_gamma   90.00
#
_symmetry.space_group_name_H-M   'P 1'
#
loop_
_entity.id
_entity.type
_entity.pdbx_description
1 polymer ?
#
loop_
_entity_poly.entity_id
_entity_poly.type
_entity_poly.pdbx_seq_one_letter_code
_entity_poly.pdbx_strand_id
1 'polypeptide(L)'
;MAEIESRKIAKADEVLQVFTSILRQELTEEVTELNQATGEFVTIEKKPSIAEVIKAGSELMKRYPTNLELKKINLEIEKLKSQIGGDEGQDEKIANFLNIVKGVVSDGFE
;
A
#
# COMPACT_ATOMS: atom_id res chain seq x y z
N MET A 1 21.95 15.03 -17.53
CA MET A 1 22.32 13.88 -16.66
C MET A 1 21.21 13.52 -15.68
N ALA A 2 20.64 14.48 -14.92
CA ALA A 2 19.57 14.19 -13.94
C ALA A 2 18.31 13.49 -14.52
N GLU A 3 17.91 13.81 -15.75
CA GLU A 3 16.73 13.21 -16.40
C GLU A 3 16.93 11.75 -16.85
N ILE A 4 18.18 11.33 -17.07
CA ILE A 4 18.53 9.95 -17.45
C ILE A 4 18.58 9.07 -16.20
N GLU A 5 18.98 9.63 -15.06
CA GLU A 5 18.98 8.91 -13.78
C GLU A 5 17.57 8.72 -13.21
N SER A 6 16.65 9.67 -13.43
CA SER A 6 15.27 9.55 -12.91
C SER A 6 14.47 8.42 -13.57
N ARG A 7 14.90 7.90 -14.74
CA ARG A 7 14.25 6.76 -15.42
C ARG A 7 14.80 5.40 -15.00
N LYS A 8 15.86 5.35 -14.18
CA LYS A 8 16.45 4.08 -13.71
C LYS A 8 15.69 3.47 -12.53
N ILE A 9 14.99 4.29 -11.74
CA ILE A 9 14.21 3.83 -10.61
C ILE A 9 12.81 3.48 -11.10
N ALA A 10 12.45 2.21 -10.98
CA ALA A 10 11.11 1.75 -11.29
C ALA A 10 10.08 2.45 -10.40
N LYS A 11 8.98 2.89 -11.02
CA LYS A 11 7.79 3.37 -10.32
C LYS A 11 7.03 2.21 -9.68
N ALA A 12 6.13 2.52 -8.76
CA ALA A 12 5.36 1.52 -8.05
C ALA A 12 4.51 0.64 -8.99
N ASP A 13 3.91 1.22 -10.02
CA ASP A 13 3.13 0.49 -11.02
C ASP A 13 4.00 -0.47 -11.85
N GLU A 14 5.21 -0.05 -12.25
CA GLU A 14 6.17 -0.91 -12.95
C GLU A 14 6.57 -2.12 -12.10
N VAL A 15 6.86 -1.91 -10.81
CA VAL A 15 7.16 -3.01 -9.88
C VAL A 15 5.98 -3.97 -9.73
N LEU A 16 4.76 -3.44 -9.65
CA LEU A 16 3.54 -4.25 -9.54
C LEU A 16 3.26 -5.05 -10.81
N GLN A 17 3.55 -4.50 -11.98
CA GLN A 17 3.45 -5.22 -13.25
C GLN A 17 4.41 -6.41 -13.26
N VAL A 18 5.66 -6.24 -12.84
CA VAL A 18 6.63 -7.34 -12.75
C VAL A 18 6.12 -8.45 -11.82
N PHE A 19 5.67 -8.13 -10.59
CA PHE A 19 5.12 -9.16 -9.70
C PHE A 19 3.88 -9.85 -10.28
N THR A 20 3.02 -9.11 -10.99
CA THR A 20 1.85 -9.69 -11.65
C THR A 20 2.26 -10.67 -12.76
N SER A 21 3.27 -10.31 -13.56
CA SER A 21 3.77 -11.19 -14.62
C SER A 21 4.48 -12.43 -14.07
N ILE A 22 5.20 -12.33 -12.94
CA ILE A 22 5.73 -13.51 -12.22
C ILE A 22 4.58 -14.40 -11.73
N LEU A 23 3.56 -13.81 -11.09
CA LEU A 23 2.40 -14.54 -10.58
C LEU A 23 1.65 -15.30 -11.70
N ARG A 24 1.58 -14.72 -12.90
CA ARG A 24 0.97 -15.32 -14.10
C ARG A 24 1.91 -16.23 -14.90
N GLN A 25 3.15 -16.37 -14.47
CA GLN A 25 4.21 -17.09 -15.18
C GLN A 25 4.38 -16.61 -16.63
N GLU A 26 4.24 -15.31 -16.87
CA GLU A 26 4.42 -14.68 -18.18
C GLU A 26 5.91 -14.43 -18.50
N LEU A 27 6.75 -14.31 -17.45
CA LEU A 27 8.20 -14.13 -17.60
C LEU A 27 8.91 -15.48 -17.69
N THR A 28 10.12 -15.45 -18.26
CA THR A 28 11.10 -16.55 -18.23
C THR A 28 12.45 -16.01 -17.77
N GLU A 29 13.28 -16.89 -17.23
CA GLU A 29 14.68 -16.62 -16.86
C GLU A 29 15.61 -17.60 -17.59
N GLU A 30 16.78 -17.11 -17.98
CA GLU A 30 17.85 -17.96 -18.51
C GLU A 30 18.65 -18.56 -17.35
N VAL A 31 18.68 -19.89 -17.27
CA VAL A 31 19.42 -20.64 -16.24
C VAL A 31 20.43 -21.54 -16.92
N THR A 32 21.66 -21.51 -16.46
CA THR A 32 22.71 -22.43 -16.92
C THR A 32 22.75 -23.64 -16.00
N GLU A 33 22.40 -24.82 -16.53
CA GLU A 33 22.33 -26.08 -15.78
C GLU A 33 23.27 -27.13 -16.42
N LEU A 34 23.80 -28.05 -15.61
CA LEU A 34 24.63 -29.15 -16.10
C LEU A 34 23.73 -30.20 -16.77
N ASN A 35 23.93 -30.46 -18.06
CA ASN A 35 23.28 -31.58 -18.72
C ASN A 35 23.91 -32.89 -18.24
N GLN A 36 23.17 -33.66 -17.44
CA GLN A 36 23.69 -34.91 -16.85
C GLN A 36 24.01 -36.00 -17.88
N ALA A 37 23.46 -35.92 -19.09
CA ALA A 37 23.72 -36.89 -20.16
C ALA A 37 25.01 -36.57 -20.94
N THR A 38 25.33 -35.29 -21.14
CA THR A 38 26.49 -34.86 -21.93
C THR A 38 27.66 -34.36 -21.07
N GLY A 39 27.42 -34.01 -19.81
CA GLY A 39 28.41 -33.40 -18.91
C GLY A 39 28.72 -31.93 -19.22
N GLU A 40 27.98 -31.31 -20.13
CA GLU A 40 28.19 -29.92 -20.55
C GLU A 40 27.19 -28.99 -19.87
N PHE A 41 27.59 -27.74 -19.65
CA PHE A 41 26.68 -26.69 -19.19
C PHE A 41 25.84 -26.19 -20.36
N VAL A 42 24.53 -26.20 -20.18
CA VAL A 42 23.56 -25.71 -21.17
C VAL A 42 22.72 -24.59 -20.57
N THR A 43 22.48 -23.54 -21.34
CA THR A 43 21.57 -22.47 -20.96
C THR A 43 20.17 -22.80 -21.46
N ILE A 44 19.20 -22.79 -20.55
CA ILE A 44 17.79 -23.05 -20.83
C ILE A 44 16.94 -21.88 -20.33
N GLU A 45 15.82 -21.62 -21.03
CA GLU A 45 14.80 -20.73 -20.50
C GLU A 45 13.85 -21.49 -19.57
N LYS A 46 13.61 -20.93 -18.39
CA LYS A 46 12.77 -21.52 -17.35
C LYS A 46 11.69 -20.54 -16.92
N LYS A 47 10.50 -21.06 -16.65
CA LYS A 47 9.42 -20.32 -16.00
C LYS A 47 9.77 -20.10 -14.51
N PRO A 48 9.24 -19.05 -13.86
CA PRO A 48 9.38 -18.86 -12.42
C PRO A 48 8.96 -20.12 -11.66
N SER A 49 9.74 -20.46 -10.64
CA SER A 49 9.41 -21.56 -9.73
C SER A 49 8.15 -21.25 -8.91
N ILE A 50 7.49 -22.30 -8.39
CA ILE A 50 6.32 -22.14 -7.52
C ILE A 50 6.64 -21.26 -6.29
N ALA A 51 7.86 -21.35 -5.75
CA ALA A 51 8.28 -20.52 -4.62
C ALA A 51 8.30 -19.02 -4.99
N GLU A 52 8.77 -18.68 -6.19
CA GLU A 52 8.79 -17.30 -6.69
C GLU A 52 7.39 -16.78 -7.00
N VAL A 53 6.53 -17.63 -7.56
CA VAL A 53 5.10 -17.31 -7.77
C VAL A 53 4.41 -17.01 -6.44
N ILE A 54 4.63 -17.85 -5.41
CA ILE A 54 4.08 -17.64 -4.06
C ILE A 54 4.61 -16.33 -3.46
N LYS A 55 5.91 -16.06 -3.61
CA LYS A 55 6.53 -14.83 -3.11
C LYS A 55 5.93 -13.58 -3.78
N ALA A 56 5.78 -13.58 -5.10
CA ALA A 56 5.16 -12.47 -5.84
C ALA A 56 3.70 -12.25 -5.40
N GLY A 57 2.92 -13.33 -5.26
CA GLY A 57 1.56 -13.26 -4.73
C GLY A 57 1.51 -12.69 -3.31
N SER A 58 2.44 -13.11 -2.45
CA SER A 58 2.52 -12.63 -1.06
C SER A 58 2.85 -11.14 -0.99
N GLU A 59 3.77 -10.64 -1.82
CA GLU A 59 4.09 -9.21 -1.89
C GLU A 59 2.89 -8.39 -2.41
N LEU A 60 2.16 -8.89 -3.40
CA LEU A 60 0.93 -8.25 -3.89
C LEU A 60 -0.16 -8.19 -2.80
N MET A 61 -0.29 -9.24 -2.00
CA MET A 61 -1.29 -9.33 -0.93
C MET A 61 -1.07 -8.34 0.21
N LYS A 62 0.17 -7.91 0.48
CA LYS A 62 0.47 -6.90 1.52
C LYS A 62 -0.20 -5.55 1.28
N ARG A 63 -0.65 -5.29 0.05
CA ARG A 63 -1.41 -4.07 -0.30
C ARG A 63 -2.83 -4.08 0.24
N TYR A 64 -3.37 -5.26 0.55
CA TYR A 64 -4.71 -5.41 1.09
C TYR A 64 -4.61 -5.52 2.61
N PRO A 65 -5.24 -4.61 3.36
CA PRO A 65 -5.31 -4.73 4.80
C PRO A 65 -5.94 -6.06 5.19
N THR A 66 -5.37 -6.73 6.18
CA THR A 66 -5.97 -7.92 6.76
C THR A 66 -7.28 -7.57 7.47
N ASN A 67 -8.16 -8.56 7.65
CA ASN A 67 -9.41 -8.37 8.39
C ASN A 67 -9.17 -7.82 9.81
N LEU A 68 -8.06 -8.23 10.44
CA LEU A 68 -7.68 -7.73 11.77
C LEU A 68 -7.25 -6.26 11.73
N GLU A 69 -6.46 -5.87 10.73
CA GLU A 69 -6.06 -4.48 10.52
C GLU A 69 -7.27 -3.59 10.19
N LEU A 70 -8.18 -4.05 9.32
CA LEU A 70 -9.44 -3.35 9.04
C LEU A 70 -10.27 -3.16 10.30
N LYS A 71 -10.42 -4.21 11.12
CA LYS A 71 -11.13 -4.11 12.39
C LYS A 71 -10.48 -3.11 13.34
N LYS A 72 -9.14 -3.12 13.44
CA LYS A 72 -8.39 -2.16 14.25
C LYS A 72 -8.62 -0.72 13.77
N ILE A 73 -8.51 -0.47 12.46
CA ILE A 73 -8.76 0.84 11.85
C ILE A 73 -10.19 1.31 12.16
N ASN A 74 -11.18 0.45 11.99
CA ASN A 74 -12.57 0.80 12.26
C ASN A 74 -12.82 1.15 13.74
N LEU A 75 -12.25 0.39 14.67
CA LEU A 75 -12.34 0.70 16.10
C LEU A 75 -11.64 2.01 16.46
N GLU A 76 -10.52 2.31 15.79
CA GLU A 76 -9.81 3.58 15.96
C GLU A 76 -10.64 4.76 15.41
N ILE A 77 -11.29 4.60 14.27
CA ILE A 77 -12.25 5.56 13.72
C ILE A 77 -13.41 5.78 14.70
N GLU A 78 -14.03 4.72 15.22
CA GLU A 78 -15.12 4.82 16.21
C GLU A 78 -14.67 5.55 17.48
N LYS A 79 -13.48 5.22 17.99
CA LYS A 79 -12.90 5.91 19.15
C LYS A 79 -12.69 7.40 18.87
N LEU A 80 -12.10 7.75 17.73
CA LEU A 80 -11.88 9.14 17.35
C LEU A 80 -13.21 9.89 17.20
N LYS A 81 -14.21 9.28 16.55
CA LYS A 81 -15.58 9.81 16.48
C LYS A 81 -16.16 10.06 17.86
N SER A 82 -16.00 9.13 18.81
CA SER A 82 -16.51 9.29 20.18
C SER A 82 -15.87 10.49 20.91
N GLN A 83 -14.57 10.74 20.70
CA GLN A 83 -13.85 11.85 21.35
C GLN A 83 -14.33 13.23 20.88
N ILE A 84 -14.73 13.33 19.61
CA ILE A 84 -15.22 14.59 19.02
C ILE A 84 -16.74 14.80 19.20
N GLY A 85 -17.46 13.86 19.82
CA GLY A 85 -18.90 13.98 20.08
C GLY A 85 -19.80 13.20 19.11
N GLY A 86 -19.25 12.26 18.37
CA GLY A 86 -19.97 11.52 17.32
C GLY A 86 -20.20 12.38 16.07
N ASP A 87 -21.00 11.84 15.14
CA ASP A 87 -21.39 12.56 13.92
C ASP A 87 -22.45 13.66 14.22
N GLU A 88 -23.24 13.53 15.30
CA GLU A 88 -24.34 14.45 15.63
C GLU A 88 -23.98 15.53 16.68
N GLY A 89 -23.03 15.27 17.58
CA GLY A 89 -22.68 16.19 18.68
C GLY A 89 -21.58 17.21 18.38
N GLN A 90 -21.01 17.19 17.18
CA GLN A 90 -20.00 18.18 16.77
C GLN A 90 -20.62 19.55 16.47
N ASP A 91 -21.74 19.57 15.75
CA ASP A 91 -22.36 20.81 15.30
C ASP A 91 -22.86 21.65 16.49
N GLU A 92 -23.42 21.02 17.52
CA GLU A 92 -23.82 21.71 18.76
C GLU A 92 -22.62 22.25 19.53
N LYS A 93 -21.52 21.48 19.65
CA LYS A 93 -20.30 21.95 20.32
C LYS A 93 -19.64 23.11 19.58
N ILE A 94 -19.61 23.06 18.25
CA ILE A 94 -19.09 24.12 17.38
C ILE A 94 -19.98 25.36 17.50
N ALA A 95 -21.31 25.21 17.41
CA ALA A 95 -22.25 26.32 17.56
C ALA A 95 -22.12 27.00 18.92
N ASN A 96 -22.00 26.22 20.00
CA ASN A 96 -21.84 26.75 21.34
C ASN A 96 -20.50 27.49 21.51
N PHE A 97 -19.40 26.94 20.98
CA PHE A 97 -18.10 27.61 20.96
C PHE A 97 -18.14 28.94 20.18
N LEU A 98 -18.76 28.95 18.99
CA LEU A 98 -18.92 30.16 18.18
C LEU A 98 -19.74 31.23 18.90
N ASN A 99 -20.77 30.85 19.65
CA ASN A 99 -21.56 31.79 20.46
C ASN A 99 -20.73 32.41 21.59
N ILE A 100 -19.89 31.61 22.28
CA ILE A 100 -18.97 32.12 23.31
C ILE A 100 -17.97 33.10 22.70
N VAL A 101 -17.35 32.74 21.57
CA VAL A 101 -16.38 33.62 20.88
C VAL A 101 -17.05 34.91 20.42
N LYS A 102 -18.26 34.85 19.85
CA LYS A 102 -19.01 36.05 19.49
C LYS A 102 -19.25 36.95 20.69
N GLY A 103 -19.71 36.40 21.82
CA GLY A 103 -19.93 37.16 23.05
C GLY A 103 -18.68 37.89 23.53
N VAL A 104 -17.55 37.18 23.63
CA VAL A 104 -16.26 37.75 24.04
C VAL A 104 -15.77 38.84 23.09
N VAL A 105 -15.99 38.68 21.78
CA VAL A 105 -15.62 39.71 20.80
C VAL A 105 -16.53 40.94 20.94
N SER A 106 -17.84 40.78 21.08
CA SER A 106 -18.74 41.92 21.28
C SER A 106 -18.48 42.68 22.58
N ASP A 107 -18.13 41.99 23.66
CA ASP A 107 -17.80 42.60 24.96
C ASP A 107 -16.44 43.33 24.94
N GLY A 108 -15.56 43.01 24.00
CA GLY A 108 -14.24 43.66 23.84
C GLY A 108 -14.22 44.90 22.94
N PHE A 109 -15.37 45.27 22.35
CA PHE A 109 -15.53 46.44 21.47
C PHE A 109 -16.45 47.54 22.05
N GLU A 110 -16.88 47.42 23.32
CA GLU A 110 -17.39 48.55 24.13
C GLU A 110 -16.24 49.22 24.91
#